data_AF-H8GY14-F1
#
_entry.id   AF-H8GY14-F1
#
_cell.length_a   1.000
_cell.length_b   1.000
_cell.length_c   1.000
_cell.angle_alpha   90.00
_cell.angle_beta   90.00
_cell.angle_gamma   90.00
#
_symmetry.space_group_name_H-M   'P 1'
#
loop_
_entity.id
_entity.type
_entity.pdbx_description
1 polymer ?
#
loop_
_entity_poly.entity_id
_entity_poly.type
_entity_poly.pdbx_seq_one_letter_code
_entity_poly.pdbx_strand_id
1 'polypeptide(L)'
;MAAAPVLRRELERLGWWGRGRPADLSTLLDAHLLFGDDLVSHETALSVAELGELAAALALSRRHDDLCAQLLAWHALARSLEASGRPARLAVWWSG
;
A
#
# COMPACT_ATOMS: atom_id res chain seq x y z
N MET A 1 13.03 -13.34 -6.29
CA MET A 1 11.79 -13.24 -7.10
C MET A 1 11.16 -11.89 -6.83
N ALA A 2 10.71 -11.16 -7.86
CA ALA A 2 10.23 -9.79 -7.70
C ALA A 2 9.04 -9.71 -6.73
N ALA A 3 9.02 -8.67 -5.88
CA ALA A 3 7.97 -8.41 -4.89
C ALA A 3 6.66 -7.88 -5.54
N ALA A 4 6.78 -7.16 -6.65
CA ALA A 4 5.66 -6.52 -7.35
C ALA A 4 4.57 -7.50 -7.87
N PRO A 5 4.90 -8.65 -8.49
CA PRO A 5 3.90 -9.64 -8.90
C PRO A 5 3.10 -10.24 -7.74
N VAL A 6 3.72 -10.38 -6.56
CA VAL A 6 3.06 -10.98 -5.38
C VAL A 6 2.12 -9.99 -4.72
N LEU A 7 2.55 -8.74 -4.56
CA LEU A 7 1.69 -7.68 -4.04
C LEU A 7 0.44 -7.51 -4.90
N ARG A 8 0.61 -7.45 -6.23
CA ARG A 8 -0.50 -7.39 -7.19
C ARG A 8 -1.47 -8.56 -7.00
N ARG A 9 -0.96 -9.80 -6.96
CA ARG A 9 -1.79 -11.00 -6.83
C ARG A 9 -2.61 -10.99 -5.54
N GLU A 10 -2.03 -10.55 -4.43
CA GLU A 10 -2.75 -10.46 -3.16
C GLU A 10 -3.83 -9.36 -3.20
N LEU A 11 -3.53 -8.20 -3.80
CA LEU A 11 -4.53 -7.16 -4.03
C LEU A 11 -5.67 -7.64 -4.93
N GLU A 12 -5.38 -8.37 -6.01
CA GLU A 12 -6.40 -8.97 -6.88
C GLU A 12 -7.24 -10.01 -6.12
N ARG A 13 -6.61 -10.87 -5.32
CA ARG A 13 -7.29 -11.89 -4.49
C ARG A 13 -8.24 -11.26 -3.46
N LEU A 14 -7.86 -10.12 -2.90
CA LEU A 14 -8.65 -9.35 -1.93
C LEU A 14 -9.62 -8.36 -2.60
N GLY A 15 -9.65 -8.33 -3.94
CA GLY A 15 -10.49 -7.44 -4.73
C GLY A 15 -10.14 -5.96 -4.58
N TRP A 16 -8.94 -5.63 -4.11
CA TRP A 16 -8.43 -4.27 -3.88
C TRP A 16 -7.82 -3.64 -5.13
N TRP A 17 -7.48 -4.45 -6.12
CA TRP A 17 -6.78 -3.98 -7.31
C TRP A 17 -7.52 -2.88 -8.08
N GLY A 18 -6.86 -1.74 -8.30
CA GLY A 18 -7.32 -0.68 -9.19
C GLY A 18 -8.54 0.08 -8.68
N ARG A 19 -8.79 0.10 -7.36
CA ARG A 19 -9.89 0.86 -6.75
C ARG A 19 -9.72 2.38 -6.85
N GLY A 20 -8.55 2.85 -7.27
CA GLY A 20 -8.21 4.26 -7.36
C GLY A 20 -7.98 4.90 -5.99
N ARG A 21 -7.94 6.24 -5.99
CA ARG A 21 -7.79 7.07 -4.80
C ARG A 21 -9.13 7.70 -4.39
N PRO A 22 -9.42 7.76 -3.07
CA PRO A 22 -10.48 8.62 -2.53
C PRO A 22 -10.27 10.09 -2.93
N ALA A 23 -11.36 10.80 -3.20
CA ALA A 23 -11.33 12.20 -3.63
C ALA A 23 -10.89 13.18 -2.52
N ASP A 24 -10.84 12.73 -1.27
CA ASP A 24 -10.69 13.55 -0.06
C ASP A 24 -9.31 13.44 0.63
N LEU A 25 -8.34 12.76 0.01
CA LEU A 25 -6.97 12.65 0.53
C LEU A 25 -6.18 13.96 0.37
N SER A 26 -6.42 14.87 1.32
CA SER A 26 -5.79 16.21 1.40
C SER A 26 -4.41 16.20 2.06
N THR A 27 -3.90 15.03 2.50
CA THR A 27 -2.54 14.90 3.05
C THR A 27 -1.89 13.62 2.49
N LEU A 28 -1.43 13.69 1.25
CA LEU A 28 -0.43 12.76 0.76
C LEU A 28 0.88 13.10 1.47
N LEU A 29 1.35 12.20 2.33
CA LEU A 29 2.76 12.16 2.71
C LEU A 29 3.51 11.64 1.47
N ASP A 30 3.71 12.56 0.53
CA ASP A 30 4.40 12.28 -0.72
C ASP A 30 5.87 12.07 -0.38
N ALA A 31 6.26 10.80 -0.26
CA ALA A 31 7.65 10.41 -0.19
C ALA A 31 8.26 10.58 -1.59
N HIS A 32 8.40 11.83 -2.02
CA HIS A 32 9.10 12.21 -3.24
C HIS A 32 10.59 11.87 -3.10
N LEU A 33 10.90 10.62 -3.42
CA LEU A 33 12.15 10.17 -4.01
C LEU A 33 11.71 9.19 -5.12
N LEU A 34 11.40 9.54 -6.36
CA LEU A 34 11.82 10.60 -7.26
C LEU A 34 10.71 10.71 -8.33
N PHE A 35 10.53 11.87 -8.97
CA PHE A 35 9.65 12.00 -10.13
C PHE A 35 9.99 10.93 -11.19
N GLY A 36 9.06 10.01 -11.43
CA GLY A 36 9.07 9.14 -12.60
C GLY A 36 8.02 9.66 -13.58
N ASP A 37 8.40 9.83 -14.84
CA ASP A 37 7.47 10.20 -15.93
C ASP A 37 6.54 9.04 -16.33
N ASP A 38 6.59 7.94 -15.59
CA ASP A 38 5.79 6.76 -15.88
C ASP A 38 4.32 7.05 -15.61
N LEU A 39 3.48 6.72 -16.60
CA LEU A 39 2.03 6.72 -16.42
C LEU A 39 1.68 5.75 -15.30
N VAL A 40 1.21 6.31 -14.18
CA VAL A 40 0.65 5.54 -13.07
C VAL A 40 -0.58 4.78 -13.58
N SER A 41 -0.48 3.46 -13.56
CA SER A 41 -1.57 2.54 -13.82
C SER A 41 -2.03 1.88 -12.52
N HIS A 42 -3.33 1.62 -12.40
CA HIS A 42 -3.91 0.79 -11.34
C HIS A 42 -3.61 1.24 -9.91
N GLU A 43 -3.69 2.55 -9.65
CA GLU A 43 -3.60 3.11 -8.30
C GLU A 43 -4.64 2.46 -7.36
N THR A 44 -4.20 2.13 -6.15
CA THR A 44 -5.03 1.56 -5.09
C THR A 44 -4.68 2.22 -3.77
N ALA A 45 -5.64 2.92 -3.17
CA ALA A 45 -5.51 3.41 -1.80
C ALA A 45 -5.99 2.36 -0.79
N LEU A 46 -5.16 2.07 0.20
CA LEU A 46 -5.45 1.15 1.29
C LEU A 46 -5.67 1.92 2.59
N SER A 47 -6.74 1.59 3.30
CA SER A 47 -6.93 1.96 4.69
C SER A 47 -5.93 1.26 5.61
N VAL A 48 -5.78 1.78 6.83
CA VAL A 48 -4.95 1.15 7.86
C VAL A 48 -5.38 -0.30 8.12
N ALA A 49 -6.68 -0.57 8.17
CA ALA A 49 -7.22 -1.91 8.33
C ALA A 49 -6.83 -2.83 7.17
N GLU A 50 -7.06 -2.39 5.93
CA GLU A 50 -6.69 -3.15 4.72
C GLU A 50 -5.17 -3.39 4.62
N LEU A 51 -4.37 -2.42 5.05
CA LEU A 51 -2.92 -2.56 5.08
C LEU A 51 -2.46 -3.62 6.09
N GLY A 52 -3.11 -3.68 7.27
CA GLY A 52 -2.87 -4.73 8.26
C GLY A 52 -3.28 -6.11 7.74
N GLU A 53 -4.42 -6.22 7.07
CA GLU A 53 -4.89 -7.46 6.43
C GLU A 53 -3.95 -7.93 5.32
N LEU A 54 -3.45 -7.01 4.49
CA LEU A 54 -2.48 -7.32 3.44
C LEU A 54 -1.16 -7.84 4.01
N ALA A 55 -0.64 -7.19 5.06
CA ALA A 55 0.57 -7.62 5.74
C ALA A 55 0.40 -9.02 6.36
N ALA A 56 -0.75 -9.30 6.99
CA ALA A 56 -1.07 -10.62 7.53
C ALA A 56 -1.16 -11.69 6.44
N ALA A 57 -1.80 -11.40 5.31
CA ALA A 57 -1.88 -12.32 4.18
C ALA A 57 -0.49 -12.67 3.62
N LEU A 58 0.40 -11.68 3.50
CA LEU A 58 1.76 -11.89 3.00
C LEU A 58 2.65 -12.64 3.99
N ALA A 59 2.50 -12.40 5.30
CA ALA A 59 3.23 -13.13 6.34
C ALA A 59 2.98 -14.64 6.29
N LEU A 60 1.75 -15.06 5.93
CA LEU A 60 1.40 -16.48 5.78
C LEU A 60 2.14 -17.16 4.62
N SER A 61 2.58 -16.40 3.61
CA SER A 61 3.27 -16.95 2.43
C SER A 61 4.75 -17.29 2.68
N ARG A 62 5.37 -16.78 3.76
CA ARG A 62 6.80 -16.95 4.15
C ARG A 62 7.85 -16.77 3.03
N ARG A 63 7.48 -16.11 1.92
CA ARG A 63 8.31 -16.02 0.71
C ARG A 63 8.78 -14.60 0.41
N HIS A 64 8.33 -13.63 1.20
CA HIS A 64 8.50 -12.19 0.98
C HIS A 64 8.67 -11.41 2.29
N ASP A 65 9.58 -11.86 3.14
CA ASP A 65 9.78 -11.29 4.49
C ASP A 65 10.10 -9.79 4.45
N ASP A 66 10.91 -9.34 3.48
CA ASP A 66 11.24 -7.91 3.32
C ASP A 66 10.01 -7.06 2.95
N LEU A 67 9.18 -7.52 2.01
CA LEU A 67 7.96 -6.81 1.61
C LEU A 67 6.96 -6.79 2.78
N CYS A 68 6.85 -7.91 3.49
CA CYS A 68 6.01 -7.99 4.69
C CYS A 68 6.49 -7.00 5.76
N ALA A 69 7.80 -6.92 6.01
CA ALA A 69 8.38 -5.97 6.95
C ALA A 69 8.12 -4.51 6.53
N GLN A 70 8.24 -4.19 5.24
CA GLN A 70 7.93 -2.86 4.71
C GLN A 70 6.45 -2.51 4.92
N LEU A 71 5.52 -3.41 4.59
CA LEU A 71 4.09 -3.18 4.80
C LEU A 71 3.73 -3.03 6.27
N LEU A 72 4.36 -3.80 7.16
CA LEU A 72 4.21 -3.64 8.61
C LEU A 72 4.73 -2.29 9.10
N ALA A 73 5.86 -1.81 8.56
CA ALA A 73 6.38 -0.48 8.88
C ALA A 73 5.42 0.63 8.43
N TRP A 74 4.88 0.54 7.21
CA TRP A 74 3.86 1.47 6.72
C TRP A 74 2.57 1.41 7.54
N HIS A 75 2.15 0.22 7.94
CA HIS A 75 0.99 0.04 8.81
C HIS A 75 1.19 0.69 10.18
N ALA A 76 2.36 0.50 10.80
CA ALA A 76 2.69 1.15 12.06
C ALA A 76 2.68 2.68 11.94
N LEU A 77 3.28 3.23 10.87
CA LEU A 77 3.27 4.68 10.61
C LEU A 77 1.85 5.21 10.42
N ALA A 78 1.05 4.58 9.56
CA ALA A 78 -0.31 5.00 9.28
C ALA A 78 -1.20 4.93 10.54
N ARG A 79 -1.00 3.91 11.39
CA ARG A 79 -1.63 3.83 12.71
C ARG A 79 -1.24 4.98 13.63
N SER A 80 0.03 5.37 13.66
CA SER A 80 0.49 6.50 14.46
C SER A 80 -0.12 7.82 13.98
N LEU A 81 -0.28 7.98 12.66
CA LEU A 81 -0.96 9.15 12.08
C LEU A 81 -2.45 9.17 12.46
N GLU A 82 -3.18 8.05 12.31
CA GLU A 82 -4.59 7.97 12.70
C GLU A 82 -4.79 8.20 14.20
N ALA A 83 -3.90 7.68 15.05
CA ALA A 83 -3.92 7.94 16.49
C ALA A 83 -3.70 9.42 16.84
N SER A 84 -3.06 10.19 15.96
CA SER A 84 -2.90 11.65 16.09
C SER A 84 -4.09 12.46 15.55
N GLY A 85 -5.18 11.79 15.15
CA GLY A 85 -6.36 12.43 14.56
C GLY A 85 -6.21 12.76 13.07
N ARG A 86 -5.22 12.19 12.40
CA ARG A 86 -4.97 12.40 10.96
C ARG A 86 -5.30 11.12 10.20
N PRO A 87 -6.42 11.07 9.45
CA PRO A 87 -6.71 9.93 8.58
C PRO A 87 -5.55 9.65 7.63
N ALA A 88 -5.09 8.41 7.58
CA ALA A 88 -3.95 8.01 6.76
C ALA A 88 -4.35 6.87 5.83
N ARG A 89 -3.88 6.94 4.58
CA ARG A 89 -4.05 5.89 3.58
C ARG A 89 -2.70 5.64 2.91
N LEU A 90 -2.42 4.39 2.57
CA LEU A 90 -1.26 4.05 1.76
C LEU A 90 -1.70 3.92 0.29
N ALA A 91 -1.11 4.72 -0.59
CA ALA A 91 -1.30 4.56 -2.03
C ALA A 91 -0.27 3.56 -2.57
N VAL A 92 -0.74 2.60 -3.36
CA VAL A 92 0.10 1.64 -4.08
C VAL A 92 -0.22 1.75 -5.57
N TRP A 93 0.80 1.85 -6.41
CA TRP A 93 0.64 1.99 -7.85
C TRP A 93 1.67 1.18 -8.64
N TRP A 94 1.37 0.95 -9.92
CA TRP A 94 2.27 0.31 -10.87
C TRP A 94 2.55 1.27 -12.03
N SER A 95 3.82 1.43 -12.37
CA SER A 95 4.22 2.04 -13.65
C SER A 95 4.14 1.02 -14.78
N GLY A 96 3.75 1.49 -15.97
CA GLY A 96 3.74 0.73 -17.21
C GLY A 96 5.05 0.81 -17.97
#